data_AF-A0AAW8V5J4-F1
#
_entry.id   AF-A0AAW8V5J4-F1
#
_cell.length_a   1.000
_cell.length_b   1.000
_cell.length_c   1.000
_cell.angle_alpha   90.00
_cell.angle_beta   90.00
_cell.angle_gamma   90.00
#
_symmetry.space_group_name_H-M   'P 1'
#
loop_
_entity.id
_entity.type
_entity.pdbx_description
1 polymer ?
#
loop_
_entity_poly.entity_id
_entity_poly.type
_entity_poly.pdbx_seq_one_letter_code
_entity_poly.pdbx_strand_id
1 'polypeptide(L)'
;MMKREIRGITFFSLVWEVMIFGGFICANEFAIKNLIQAYEWFFYFMTVLALLVFFLGIPEAKYQYTKAKFNFEIVTNTLLGIMLAYYGYFVCASILTFFGYGLTAHNYFIKESKNEKAE
;
A
#
# COMPACT_ATOMS: atom_id res chain seq x y z
N MET A 1 -3.05 25.34 8.39
CA MET A 1 -2.63 23.93 8.25
C MET A 1 -3.89 23.09 8.40
N MET A 2 -4.26 22.26 7.40
CA MET A 2 -5.44 21.40 7.54
C MET A 2 -5.18 20.35 8.64
N LYS A 3 -6.11 20.19 9.58
CA LYS A 3 -6.00 19.18 10.64
C LYS A 3 -6.12 17.80 10.00
N ARG A 4 -5.04 17.02 10.04
CA ARG A 4 -5.02 15.65 9.49
C ARG A 4 -5.83 14.70 10.36
N GLU A 5 -6.46 13.73 9.72
CA GLU A 5 -7.20 12.69 10.44
C GLU A 5 -6.24 11.62 10.95
N ILE A 6 -6.26 11.36 12.26
CA ILE A 6 -5.45 10.30 12.86
C ILE A 6 -6.01 8.95 12.42
N ARG A 7 -5.17 8.09 11.84
CA ARG A 7 -5.58 6.78 11.35
C ARG A 7 -4.77 5.66 11.99
N GLY A 8 -5.48 4.80 12.70
CA GLY A 8 -4.96 3.55 13.26
C GLY A 8 -5.20 2.35 12.34
N ILE A 9 -4.89 1.16 12.85
CA ILE A 9 -5.28 -0.10 12.21
C ILE A 9 -6.79 -0.27 12.40
N THR A 10 -7.51 -0.53 11.31
CA THR A 10 -8.96 -0.79 11.35
C THR A 10 -9.24 -2.25 11.02
N PHE A 11 -10.36 -2.78 11.50
CA PHE A 11 -10.82 -4.13 11.14
C PHE A 11 -10.94 -4.29 9.62
N PHE A 12 -11.45 -3.27 8.93
CA PHE A 12 -11.52 -3.25 7.47
C PHE A 12 -10.14 -3.39 6.82
N SER A 13 -9.08 -2.79 7.38
CA SER A 13 -7.71 -2.96 6.87
C SER A 13 -7.30 -4.43 6.94
N LEU A 14 -7.59 -5.12 8.04
CA LEU A 14 -7.25 -6.53 8.19
C LEU A 14 -8.02 -7.43 7.22
N VAL A 15 -9.33 -7.22 7.09
CA VAL A 15 -10.17 -7.99 6.15
C VAL A 15 -9.70 -7.80 4.72
N TRP A 16 -9.33 -6.57 4.34
CA TRP A 16 -8.81 -6.26 3.03
C TRP A 16 -7.53 -7.05 2.71
N GLU A 17 -6.57 -7.06 3.64
CA GLU A 17 -5.32 -7.81 3.47
C GLU A 17 -5.59 -9.32 3.38
N VAL A 18 -6.47 -9.87 4.20
CA VAL A 18 -6.86 -11.29 4.13
C VAL A 18 -7.49 -11.65 2.79
N MET A 19 -8.33 -10.77 2.23
CA MET A 19 -8.92 -11.00 0.90
C MET A 19 -7.89 -10.94 -0.21
N ILE A 20 -6.89 -10.05 -0.13
CA ILE A 20 -5.82 -10.00 -1.13
C ILE A 20 -4.89 -11.21 -0.99
N PHE A 21 -4.30 -11.40 0.19
CA PHE A 21 -3.34 -12.47 0.44
C PHE A 21 -3.99 -13.85 0.34
N GLY A 22 -4.96 -14.10 1.21
CA GLY A 22 -5.63 -15.40 1.29
C GLY A 22 -6.35 -15.72 0.00
N GLY A 23 -7.04 -14.74 -0.59
CA GLY A 23 -7.77 -14.95 -1.83
C GLY A 23 -6.85 -15.25 -3.02
N PHE A 24 -5.75 -14.52 -3.18
CA PHE A 24 -4.81 -14.77 -4.30
C PHE A 24 -4.03 -16.07 -4.14
N ILE A 25 -3.56 -16.37 -2.92
CA ILE A 25 -2.88 -17.64 -2.62
C ILE A 25 -3.83 -18.80 -2.89
N CYS A 26 -5.04 -18.80 -2.30
CA CYS A 26 -6.01 -19.86 -2.54
C CYS A 26 -6.37 -20.00 -4.02
N ALA A 27 -6.55 -18.88 -4.75
CA ALA A 27 -6.84 -18.94 -6.18
C ALA A 27 -5.74 -19.68 -6.96
N ASN A 28 -4.47 -19.43 -6.62
CA ASN A 28 -3.32 -20.10 -7.23
C ASN A 28 -3.21 -21.58 -6.80
N GLU A 29 -3.28 -21.86 -5.50
CA GLU A 29 -3.17 -23.24 -4.97
C GLU A 29 -4.28 -24.16 -5.49
N PHE A 30 -5.49 -23.64 -5.67
CA PHE A 30 -6.63 -24.39 -6.23
C PHE A 30 -6.79 -24.23 -7.75
N ALA A 31 -5.85 -23.56 -8.43
CA ALA A 31 -5.86 -23.33 -9.88
C ALA A 31 -7.16 -22.74 -10.44
N ILE A 32 -7.79 -21.81 -9.70
CA ILE A 32 -9.05 -21.16 -10.08
C ILE A 32 -8.77 -20.06 -11.11
N LYS A 33 -8.65 -20.45 -12.38
CA LYS A 33 -8.16 -19.60 -13.49
C LYS A 33 -8.80 -18.21 -13.57
N ASN A 34 -10.12 -18.13 -13.55
CA ASN A 34 -10.82 -16.84 -13.68
C ASN A 34 -10.52 -15.90 -12.51
N LEU A 35 -10.35 -16.46 -11.30
CA LEU A 35 -10.06 -15.68 -10.12
C LEU A 35 -8.59 -15.23 -10.11
N ILE A 36 -7.65 -16.11 -10.50
CA ILE A 36 -6.24 -15.74 -10.71
C ILE A 36 -6.17 -14.57 -11.68
N GLN A 37 -6.80 -14.70 -12.86
CA GLN A 37 -6.82 -13.64 -13.87
C GLN A 37 -7.42 -12.34 -13.33
N ALA A 38 -8.51 -12.39 -12.55
CA ALA A 38 -9.08 -11.19 -11.94
C ALA A 38 -8.08 -10.49 -10.99
N TYR A 39 -7.34 -11.25 -10.18
CA TYR A 39 -6.28 -10.70 -9.33
C TYR A 39 -5.12 -10.13 -10.14
N GLU A 40 -4.70 -10.79 -11.22
CA GLU A 40 -3.66 -10.27 -12.12
C GLU A 40 -4.04 -8.91 -12.68
N TRP A 41 -5.25 -8.79 -13.24
CA TRP A 41 -5.78 -7.52 -13.75
C TRP A 41 -5.83 -6.46 -12.66
N PHE A 42 -6.25 -6.83 -11.46
CA PHE A 42 -6.24 -5.93 -10.31
C PHE A 42 -4.82 -5.43 -10.00
N PHE A 43 -3.82 -6.32 -9.91
CA PHE A 43 -2.45 -5.92 -9.61
C PHE A 43 -1.83 -5.05 -10.71
N TYR A 44 -2.07 -5.38 -11.98
CA TYR A 44 -1.62 -4.54 -13.09
C TYR A 44 -2.26 -3.16 -13.05
N PHE A 45 -3.58 -3.10 -12.82
CA PHE A 45 -4.30 -1.84 -12.70
C PHE A 45 -3.77 -0.97 -11.56
N MET A 46 -3.57 -1.56 -10.37
CA MET A 46 -3.01 -0.85 -9.21
C MET A 46 -1.57 -0.38 -9.49
N THR A 47 -0.79 -1.16 -10.22
CA THR A 47 0.59 -0.79 -10.61
C THR A 47 0.60 0.42 -11.54
N VAL A 48 -0.31 0.46 -12.52
CA VAL A 48 -0.48 1.63 -13.40
C VAL A 48 -0.91 2.86 -12.61
N LEU A 49 -1.85 2.72 -11.67
CA LEU A 49 -2.25 3.82 -10.79
C LEU A 49 -1.08 4.34 -9.95
N ALA A 50 -0.27 3.44 -9.37
CA ALA A 50 0.92 3.82 -8.62
C ALA A 50 1.90 4.63 -9.48
N LEU A 51 2.14 4.19 -10.72
CA LEU A 51 2.97 4.93 -11.68
C LEU A 51 2.38 6.29 -12.03
N LEU A 52 1.06 6.40 -12.23
CA LEU A 52 0.40 7.68 -12.52
C LEU A 52 0.62 8.70 -11.40
N VAL A 53 0.65 8.29 -10.14
CA VAL A 53 0.93 9.18 -9.01
C VAL A 53 2.35 9.76 -9.08
N PHE A 54 3.33 9.01 -9.61
CA PHE A 54 4.67 9.56 -9.85
C PHE A 54 4.66 10.69 -10.88
N PHE A 55 3.78 10.63 -11.90
CA PHE A 55 3.68 11.68 -12.93
C PHE A 55 2.83 12.87 -12.50
N LEU A 56 1.76 12.63 -11.73
CA LEU A 56 0.82 13.68 -11.30
C LEU A 56 1.26 14.36 -10.00
N GLY A 57 2.26 13.82 -9.32
CA GLY A 57 2.73 14.28 -8.03
C GLY A 57 1.99 13.63 -6.87
N ILE A 58 2.69 13.51 -5.73
CA ILE A 58 2.12 12.94 -4.51
C ILE A 58 1.21 14.00 -3.85
N PRO A 59 -0.09 13.72 -3.65
CA PRO A 59 -0.99 14.66 -3.00
C PRO A 59 -0.59 14.91 -1.54
N GLU A 60 -0.99 16.04 -0.96
CA GLU A 60 -0.73 16.32 0.45
C GLU A 60 -1.28 15.20 1.35
N ALA A 61 -0.52 14.86 2.40
CA ALA A 61 -0.90 13.79 3.30
C ALA A 61 -2.20 14.15 4.05
N LYS A 62 -3.27 13.41 3.74
CA LYS A 62 -4.59 13.55 4.37
C LYS A 62 -4.62 12.96 5.78
N TYR A 63 -3.87 11.88 6.01
CA TYR A 63 -3.89 11.12 7.25
C TYR A 63 -2.60 11.31 8.04
N GLN A 64 -2.70 11.10 9.36
CA GLN A 64 -1.56 10.95 10.25
C GLN A 64 -1.59 9.55 10.86
N TYR A 65 -0.68 8.68 10.43
CA TYR A 65 -0.65 7.30 10.87
C TYR A 65 -0.14 7.17 12.30
N THR A 66 -0.75 6.28 13.08
CA THR A 66 -0.15 5.85 14.34
C THR A 66 1.06 4.97 14.08
N LYS A 67 1.98 4.84 15.06
CA LYS A 67 3.15 3.96 14.94
C LYS A 67 2.76 2.50 14.62
N ALA A 68 1.67 2.02 15.21
CA ALA A 68 1.15 0.69 14.93
C ALA A 68 0.68 0.56 13.47
N LYS A 69 -0.05 1.56 12.94
CA LYS A 69 -0.50 1.57 11.54
C LYS A 69 0.68 1.64 10.57
N PHE A 70 1.68 2.47 10.85
CA PHE A 70 2.91 2.55 10.07
C PHE A 70 3.60 1.18 9.96
N ASN A 71 3.88 0.54 11.09
CA ASN A 71 4.52 -0.79 11.09
C ASN A 71 3.67 -1.84 10.38
N PHE A 72 2.34 -1.81 10.58
CA PHE A 72 1.42 -2.71 9.92
C PHE A 72 1.50 -2.59 8.39
N GLU A 73 1.43 -1.37 7.86
CA GLU A 73 1.53 -1.11 6.42
C GLU A 73 2.89 -1.50 5.85
N ILE A 74 3.99 -1.26 6.58
CA ILE A 74 5.31 -1.74 6.14
C ILE A 74 5.30 -3.26 6.04
N VAL A 75 4.79 -3.97 7.04
CA VAL A 75 4.72 -5.44 7.03
C VAL A 75 3.83 -5.94 5.89
N THR A 76 2.61 -5.41 5.73
CA THR A 76 1.70 -5.89 4.69
C THR A 76 2.20 -5.58 3.28
N ASN A 77 2.75 -4.39 3.02
CA ASN A 77 3.36 -4.08 1.72
C ASN A 77 4.58 -4.95 1.40
N THR A 78 5.34 -5.37 2.43
CA THR A 78 6.45 -6.32 2.28
C THR A 78 5.93 -7.70 1.89
N LEU A 79 4.92 -8.20 2.62
CA LEU A 79 4.30 -9.50 2.34
C LEU A 79 3.66 -9.51 0.94
N LEU A 80 3.06 -8.40 0.52
CA LEU A 80 2.50 -8.22 -0.83
C LEU A 80 3.59 -8.40 -1.89
N GLY A 81 4.73 -7.74 -1.70
CA GLY A 81 5.88 -7.88 -2.59
C GLY A 81 6.39 -9.31 -2.68
N ILE A 82 6.57 -9.97 -1.53
CA ILE A 82 7.03 -11.37 -1.47
C ILE A 82 6.04 -12.29 -2.19
N MET A 83 4.75 -12.17 -1.91
CA MET A 83 3.70 -12.98 -2.53
C MET A 83 3.70 -12.79 -4.06
N LEU A 84 3.71 -11.54 -4.54
CA LEU A 84 3.71 -11.26 -5.97
C LEU A 84 4.98 -11.77 -6.66
N ALA A 85 6.14 -11.60 -6.05
CA ALA A 85 7.40 -12.13 -6.57
C ALA A 85 7.41 -13.66 -6.62
N TYR A 86 6.87 -14.33 -5.60
CA TYR A 86 6.75 -15.79 -5.55
C TYR A 86 5.95 -16.36 -6.73
N TYR A 87 4.85 -15.71 -7.10
CA TYR A 87 4.04 -16.12 -8.26
C TYR A 87 4.50 -15.50 -9.60
N GLY A 88 5.66 -14.84 -9.65
CA GLY A 88 6.30 -14.37 -10.89
C GLY A 88 5.96 -12.94 -11.34
N TYR A 89 5.20 -12.17 -10.55
CA TYR A 89 4.79 -10.79 -10.88
C TYR A 89 5.80 -9.75 -10.37
N PHE A 90 7.08 -9.89 -10.75
CA PHE A 90 8.18 -9.06 -10.21
C PHE A 90 8.00 -7.54 -10.42
N VAL A 91 7.45 -7.13 -11.57
CA VAL A 91 7.20 -5.71 -11.84
C VAL A 91 6.15 -5.14 -10.88
N CYS A 92 5.02 -5.84 -10.70
CA CYS A 92 4.00 -5.46 -9.73
C CYS A 92 4.56 -5.46 -8.31
N ALA A 93 5.30 -6.52 -7.94
CA ALA A 93 5.91 -6.66 -6.62
C ALA A 93 6.78 -5.44 -6.28
N SER A 94 7.71 -5.08 -7.16
CA SER A 94 8.61 -3.95 -6.93
C SER A 94 7.84 -2.62 -6.82
N ILE A 95 7.04 -2.27 -7.83
CA ILE A 95 6.36 -0.97 -7.86
C ILE A 95 5.39 -0.83 -6.69
N LEU A 96 4.53 -1.82 -6.44
CA LEU A 96 3.51 -1.72 -5.39
C LEU A 96 4.13 -1.70 -3.99
N THR A 97 5.17 -2.49 -3.72
CA THR A 97 5.82 -2.48 -2.40
C THR A 97 6.51 -1.15 -2.12
N PHE A 98 7.33 -0.64 -3.06
CA PHE A 98 8.02 0.64 -2.85
C PHE A 98 7.05 1.83 -2.83
N PHE A 99 6.01 1.79 -3.67
CA PHE A 99 4.96 2.81 -3.63
C PHE A 99 4.21 2.78 -2.29
N GLY A 100 3.87 1.60 -1.79
CA GLY A 100 3.27 1.40 -0.46
C GLY A 100 4.14 1.95 0.67
N TYR A 101 5.46 1.72 0.63
CA TYR A 101 6.40 2.31 1.59
C TYR A 101 6.43 3.84 1.49
N GLY A 102 6.48 4.39 0.28
CA GLY A 102 6.47 5.83 0.05
C GLY A 102 5.21 6.49 0.62
N LEU A 103 4.03 5.93 0.33
CA LEU A 103 2.76 6.42 0.90
C LEU A 103 2.72 6.28 2.42
N THR A 104 3.22 5.18 2.96
CA THR A 104 3.24 4.92 4.40
C THR A 104 4.13 5.92 5.13
N ALA A 105 5.32 6.20 4.59
CA ALA A 105 6.23 7.22 5.11
C ALA A 105 5.62 8.62 5.02
N HIS A 106 5.00 8.97 3.88
CA HIS A 106 4.33 10.25 3.66
C HIS A 106 3.20 10.53 4.66
N ASN A 107 2.45 9.50 5.05
CA ASN A 107 1.37 9.63 6.04
C ASN A 107 1.84 9.49 7.50
N TYR A 108 3.08 9.06 7.75
CA TYR A 108 3.62 8.92 9.11
C TYR A 108 4.55 10.08 9.51
N PHE A 109 5.49 10.46 8.65
CA PHE A 109 6.50 11.49 8.91
C PHE A 109 6.17 12.79 8.21
N ILE A 110 5.30 13.62 8.79
CA ILE A 110 5.37 15.08 8.58
C ILE A 110 5.20 15.74 9.94
N LYS A 111 6.34 16.08 10.55
CA LYS A 111 6.42 17.09 11.61
C LYS A 111 7.19 18.28 11.02
N GLU A 112 6.42 19.35 10.78
CA GLU A 112 6.76 20.77 10.56
C GLU A 112 7.86 21.19 9.55
N SER A 113 7.44 21.86 8.46
CA SER A 113 8.32 22.74 7.67
C SER A 113 7.83 24.19 7.60
N LYS A 114 7.05 24.65 8.59
CA LYS A 114 6.71 26.08 8.76
C LYS A 114 6.50 26.38 10.23
N ASN A 115 7.58 26.62 10.99
CA ASN A 115 7.64 27.59 12.11
C ASN A 115 8.95 27.60 12.95
N GLU A 116 10.03 26.90 12.58
CA GLU A 116 11.34 27.09 13.27
C GLU A 116 12.19 28.27 12.72
N LYS A 117 11.55 29.37 12.27
CA LYS A 117 12.26 30.61 11.89
C LYS A 117 11.63 31.89 12.44
N ALA A 118 10.92 31.80 13.56
CA ALA A 118 10.44 32.99 14.25
C ALA A 118 10.39 32.72 15.76
N GLU A 119 11.55 32.67 16.39
CA GLU A 119 11.77 33.07 17.79
C GLU A 119 13.26 33.42 17.98
#